data_AF-A0A2M8P4E9-F1
#
_entry.id   AF-A0A2M8P4E9-F1
#
_cell.length_a   1.000
_cell.length_b   1.000
_cell.length_c   1.000
_cell.angle_alpha   90.00
_cell.angle_beta   90.00
_cell.angle_gamma   90.00
#
_symmetry.space_group_name_H-M   'P 1'
#
loop_
_entity.id
_entity.type
_entity.pdbx_description
1 polymer ?
#
loop_
_entity_poly.entity_id
_entity_poly.type
_entity_poly.pdbx_seq_one_letter_code
_entity_poly.pdbx_strand_id
1 'polypeptide(L)'
;MNDYSPVITIQDEVMTFLLSSPTPEAIIAFHASDMAQARLQYLLDANRNGVLTDEKRAELDEASQINHFVMLLKAKAHHQVNAK
;
A
#
# COMPACT_ATOMS: atom_id res chain seq x y z
N MET A 1 -5.13 12.14 -17.81
CA MET A 1 -4.92 13.15 -16.76
C MET A 1 -5.29 12.44 -15.48
N ASN A 2 -4.31 11.96 -14.69
CA ASN A 2 -4.63 11.25 -13.45
C ASN A 2 -5.22 12.28 -12.48
N ASP A 3 -6.46 12.06 -12.05
CA ASP A 3 -7.09 12.81 -10.98
C ASP A 3 -6.33 12.55 -9.68
N TYR A 4 -5.26 13.31 -9.45
CA TYR A 4 -4.55 13.40 -8.18
C TYR A 4 -5.41 14.21 -7.20
N SER A 5 -6.63 13.75 -6.93
CA SER A 5 -7.30 14.13 -5.68
C SER A 5 -6.50 13.48 -4.54
N PRO A 6 -6.13 14.22 -3.48
CA PRO A 6 -5.36 13.67 -2.37
C PRO A 6 -6.26 12.78 -1.52
N VAL A 7 -6.68 11.64 -2.06
CA VAL A 7 -7.10 10.51 -1.27
C VAL A 7 -5.79 9.84 -0.85
N ILE A 8 -5.49 9.84 0.45
CA ILE A 8 -4.31 9.14 0.97
C ILE A 8 -4.53 7.65 0.67
N THR A 9 -3.78 7.14 -0.31
CA THR A 9 -3.80 5.72 -0.70
C THR A 9 -2.62 4.99 -0.09
N ILE A 10 -2.70 3.66 -0.02
CA ILE A 10 -1.57 2.82 0.39
C ILE A 10 -0.35 3.07 -0.50
N GLN A 11 -0.56 3.33 -1.80
CA GLN A 11 0.53 3.63 -2.72
C GLN A 11 1.28 4.91 -2.34
N ASP A 12 0.55 6.01 -2.12
CA ASP A 12 1.15 7.30 -1.79
C ASP A 12 1.95 7.24 -0.47
N GLU A 13 1.44 6.51 0.53
CA GLU A 13 2.14 6.29 1.79
C GLU A 13 3.39 5.45 1.64
N VAL A 14 3.33 4.37 0.86
CA VAL A 14 4.51 3.52 0.60
C VAL A 14 5.57 4.32 -0.15
N MET A 15 5.19 5.11 -1.15
CA MET A 15 6.14 5.96 -1.88
C MET A 15 6.77 7.01 -0.97
N THR A 16 5.96 7.72 -0.17
CA THR A 16 6.45 8.70 0.80
C THR A 16 7.37 8.06 1.85
N PHE A 17 7.02 6.87 2.32
CA PHE A 17 7.85 6.10 3.25
C PHE A 17 9.20 5.73 2.61
N LEU A 18 9.23 5.24 1.37
CA LEU A 18 10.48 4.91 0.67
C LEU A 18 11.37 6.13 0.43
N LEU A 19 10.77 7.29 0.09
CA LEU A 19 11.51 8.55 -0.07
C LEU A 19 12.22 8.99 1.21
N SER A 20 11.72 8.57 2.39
CA SER A 20 12.38 8.82 3.67
C SER A 20 13.66 7.99 3.91
N SER A 21 14.03 7.12 2.96
CA SER A 21 15.19 6.20 3.07
C SER A 21 15.14 5.34 4.34
N PRO A 22 14.10 4.53 4.53
CA PRO A 22 13.88 3.78 5.76
C PRO A 22 14.91 2.68 5.96
N THR A 23 15.23 2.38 7.22
CA THR A 23 16.10 1.24 7.54
C THR A 23 15.38 -0.10 7.31
N PRO A 24 16.09 -1.23 7.19
CA PRO A 24 15.46 -2.55 7.11
C PRO A 24 14.49 -2.82 8.27
N GLU A 25 14.82 -2.39 9.49
CA GLU A 25 13.95 -2.51 10.66
C GLU A 25 12.68 -1.68 10.52
N ALA A 26 12.80 -0.44 10.01
CA ALA A 26 11.64 0.41 9.73
C ALA A 26 10.75 -0.19 8.63
N ILE A 27 11.35 -0.80 7.60
CA ILE A 27 10.61 -1.50 6.54
C ILE A 27 9.79 -2.68 7.12
N ILE A 28 10.40 -3.47 8.00
CA ILE A 28 9.72 -4.59 8.68
C ILE A 28 8.52 -4.07 9.49
N ALA A 29 8.73 -2.98 10.24
CA ALA A 29 7.73 -2.35 11.09
C ALA A 29 6.67 -1.54 10.33
N PHE A 30 6.86 -1.29 9.02
CA PHE A 30 5.96 -0.47 8.23
C PHE A 30 4.52 -0.99 8.27
N HIS A 31 3.58 -0.09 8.49
CA HIS A 31 2.15 -0.33 8.44
C HIS A 31 1.51 0.91 7.81
N ALA A 32 0.60 0.71 6.86
CA ALA A 32 -0.15 1.83 6.29
C ALA A 32 -1.00 2.50 7.38
N SER A 33 -1.31 3.77 7.23
CA SER A 33 -2.16 4.48 8.19
C SER A 33 -3.58 3.91 8.23
N ASP A 34 -4.28 4.17 9.33
CA ASP A 34 -5.69 3.78 9.49
C ASP A 34 -6.57 4.35 8.38
N MET A 35 -6.23 5.54 7.84
CA MET A 35 -6.95 6.15 6.73
C MET A 35 -6.78 5.36 5.43
N ALA A 36 -5.54 5.01 5.09
CA ALA A 36 -5.25 4.23 3.89
C ALA A 36 -5.86 2.82 3.98
N GLN A 37 -5.89 2.23 5.19
CA GLN A 37 -6.53 0.94 5.45
C GLN A 37 -8.04 1.01 5.34
N ALA A 38 -8.67 2.05 5.89
CA ALA A 38 -10.10 2.27 5.75
C ALA A 38 -10.50 2.45 4.28
N ARG A 39 -9.67 3.14 3.49
CA ARG A 39 -9.88 3.29 2.03
C ARG A 39 -9.81 1.94 1.31
N LEU A 40 -8.78 1.14 1.58
CA LEU A 40 -8.67 -0.21 1.01
C LEU A 40 -9.87 -1.08 1.40
N GLN A 41 -10.28 -1.05 2.66
CA GLN A 41 -11.44 -1.81 3.15
C GLN A 41 -12.72 -1.40 2.42
N TYR A 42 -12.95 -0.09 2.26
CA TYR A 42 -14.07 0.42 1.46
C TYR A 42 -14.06 -0.10 0.03
N LEU A 43 -12.89 -0.09 -0.65
CA LEU A 43 -12.76 -0.59 -2.02
C LEU A 43 -13.03 -2.10 -2.10
N LEU A 44 -12.53 -2.89 -1.14
CA LEU A 44 -12.78 -4.32 -1.07
C LEU A 44 -14.26 -4.63 -0.87
N ASP A 45 -14.94 -3.90 0.01
CA ASP A 45 -16.37 -4.11 0.28
C ASP A 45 -17.24 -3.67 -0.90
N ALA A 46 -16.90 -2.54 -1.53
CA ALA A 46 -17.56 -2.10 -2.75
C ALA A 46 -17.35 -3.09 -3.92
N ASN A 47 -16.17 -3.74 -4.00
CA ASN A 47 -15.88 -4.76 -4.99
C ASN A 47 -16.73 -6.02 -4.77
N ARG A 48 -16.81 -6.49 -3.52
CA ARG A 48 -17.65 -7.63 -3.12
C ARG A 48 -19.13 -7.42 -3.44
N ASN A 49 -19.60 -6.18 -3.28
CA ASN A 49 -20.99 -5.81 -3.56
C ASN A 49 -21.26 -5.52 -5.05
N GLY A 50 -20.26 -5.58 -5.92
CA GLY A 50 -20.41 -5.33 -7.36
C GLY A 50 -20.72 -3.87 -7.71
N VAL A 51 -20.48 -2.93 -6.80
CA VAL A 51 -20.78 -1.49 -6.95
C VAL A 51 -19.54 -0.66 -7.29
N LEU A 52 -18.44 -1.32 -7.65
CA LEU A 52 -17.17 -0.68 -7.97
C LEU A 52 -17.22 -0.07 -9.38
N THR A 53 -16.95 1.23 -9.48
CA THR A 53 -16.70 1.90 -10.76
C THR A 53 -15.36 1.43 -11.33
N ASP A 54 -15.15 1.59 -12.64
CA ASP A 54 -13.90 1.18 -13.29
C ASP A 54 -12.67 1.90 -12.70
N GLU A 55 -12.82 3.18 -12.35
CA GLU A 55 -11.78 3.96 -11.66
C GLU A 55 -11.41 3.36 -10.30
N LYS A 56 -12.41 3.00 -9.49
CA LYS A 56 -12.19 2.40 -8.17
C LYS A 56 -11.63 0.97 -8.27
N ARG A 57 -11.91 0.28 -9.38
CA ARG A 57 -11.30 -1.03 -9.67
C ARG A 57 -9.81 -0.88 -9.97
N ALA A 58 -9.44 0.10 -10.78
CA ALA A 58 -8.03 0.41 -11.02
C ALA A 58 -7.30 0.76 -9.70
N GLU A 59 -7.92 1.57 -8.83
CA GLU A 59 -7.36 1.90 -7.51
C GLU A 59 -7.16 0.64 -6.63
N LEU A 60 -8.12 -0.29 -6.65
CA LEU A 60 -8.01 -1.56 -5.91
C LEU A 60 -6.90 -2.46 -6.45
N ASP A 61 -6.75 -2.52 -7.78
CA ASP A 61 -5.71 -3.30 -8.44
C ASP A 61 -4.31 -2.71 -8.15
N GLU A 62 -4.18 -1.38 -8.12
CA GLU A 62 -2.95 -0.69 -7.69
C GLU A 62 -2.61 -0.98 -6.23
N ALA A 63 -3.61 -0.88 -5.34
CA ALA A 63 -3.42 -1.19 -3.92
C ALA A 63 -2.98 -2.64 -3.69
N SER A 64 -3.53 -3.58 -4.46
CA SER A 64 -3.12 -5.00 -4.42
C SER A 64 -1.67 -5.20 -4.84
N GLN A 65 -1.24 -4.54 -5.93
CA GLN A 65 0.15 -4.59 -6.40
C GLN A 65 1.13 -4.03 -5.37
N ILE A 66 0.79 -2.89 -4.77
CA ILE A 66 1.62 -2.27 -3.72
C ILE A 66 1.70 -3.16 -2.48
N ASN A 67 0.59 -3.78 -2.07
CA ASN A 67 0.62 -4.70 -0.92
C ASN A 67 1.56 -5.88 -1.17
N HIS A 68 1.50 -6.49 -2.36
CA HIS A 68 2.43 -7.55 -2.74
C HIS A 68 3.88 -7.07 -2.73
N PHE A 69 4.14 -5.88 -3.27
CA PHE A 69 5.47 -5.27 -3.26
C PHE A 69 5.99 -5.06 -1.82
N VAL A 70 5.18 -4.52 -0.91
CA VAL A 70 5.55 -4.32 0.50
C VAL A 70 5.86 -5.65 1.19
N MET A 71 5.07 -6.70 0.93
CA MET A 71 5.36 -8.04 1.46
C MET A 71 6.75 -8.55 1.03
N LEU A 72 7.10 -8.39 -0.25
CA LEU A 72 8.43 -8.78 -0.76
C LEU A 72 9.54 -7.92 -0.15
N LEU A 73 9.29 -6.62 0.01
CA LEU A 73 10.24 -5.70 0.62
C LEU A 73 10.52 -6.08 2.08
N LYS A 74 9.48 -6.41 2.86
CA LYS A 74 9.62 -6.92 4.22
C LYS A 74 10.40 -8.22 4.28
N ALA A 75 10.10 -9.17 3.39
CA ALA A 75 10.84 -10.44 3.33
C ALA A 75 12.34 -10.23 3.09
N LYS A 76 12.70 -9.33 2.16
CA LYS A 76 14.11 -8.96 1.91
C LYS A 76 14.75 -8.26 3.11
N ALA A 77 14.02 -7.35 3.77
CA ALA A 77 14.51 -6.65 4.95
C ALA A 77 14.78 -7.63 6.12
N HIS A 78 13.88 -8.59 6.35
CA HIS A 78 14.11 -9.66 7.33
C HIS A 78 15.38 -10.46 7.03
N HIS A 79 15.60 -10.83 5.77
CA HIS A 79 16.82 -11.53 5.38
C HIS A 79 18.07 -10.68 5.66
N GLN A 80 18.03 -9.37 5.40
CA GLN A 80 19.16 -8.47 5.65
C GLN A 80 19.46 -8.29 7.15
N VAL A 81 18.42 -8.15 7.99
CA VAL A 81 18.58 -8.04 9.45
C VAL A 81 19.12 -9.33 10.05
N ASN A 82 18.64 -10.48 9.59
CA ASN A 82 19.05 -11.79 10.12
C ASN A 82 20.42 -12.27 9.62
N ALA A 83 20.91 -11.73 8.50
CA ALA A 83 22.24 -12.03 7.95
C ALA A 83 23.36 -11.22 8.63
N LYS A 84 23.03 -10.37 9.60
CA LYS A 84 23.95 -9.50 10.33
C LYS A 84 24.20 -10.04 11.73
#